data_AF-A0A7C0XEK2-F1
#
_entry.id   AF-A0A7C0XEK2-F1
#
_cell.length_a   1.000
_cell.length_b   1.000
_cell.length_c   1.000
_cell.angle_alpha   90.00
_cell.angle_beta   90.00
_cell.angle_gamma   90.00
#
_symmetry.space_group_name_H-M   'P 1'
#
loop_
_entity.id
_entity.type
_entity.pdbx_description
1 polymer ?
#
loop_
_entity_poly.entity_id
_entity_poly.type
_entity_poly.pdbx_seq_one_letter_code
_entity_poly.pdbx_strand_id
1 'polypeptide(L)'
;MDQTERRVIRGEKVPASEKVSSFFECHTDIIVKGGRDTRFGHKVFLTGGDSGIITDCVVVHGNPADSQMFQPMIERQKVLYGRVPRQTAADGGFASEDNLKWAKKEKIKDVMFAKRKGLSVLQMVKSNWVYKKLRNFRAGIEANISRLKRSFGFNRCNRTGWPGFRQYVWSAIVSYNLSVLARLKMELHQG
;
A
#
# COMPACT_ATOMS: atom_id res chain seq x y z
N MET A 1 -23.64 -21.41 -8.96
CA MET A 1 -23.75 -20.67 -7.68
C MET A 1 -24.12 -21.69 -6.61
N ASP A 2 -23.15 -22.20 -5.83
CA ASP A 2 -23.35 -23.33 -4.89
C ASP A 2 -22.86 -23.02 -3.45
N GLN A 3 -22.46 -21.76 -3.21
CA GLN A 3 -21.83 -21.37 -1.94
C GLN A 3 -22.80 -21.50 -0.75
N THR A 4 -24.08 -21.18 -0.93
CA THR A 4 -25.08 -21.20 0.15
C THR A 4 -25.39 -22.63 0.59
N GLU A 5 -25.58 -23.55 -0.37
CA GLU A 5 -25.84 -24.96 -0.09
C GLU A 5 -24.62 -25.61 0.60
N ARG A 6 -23.42 -25.42 0.06
CA ARG A 6 -22.19 -25.97 0.66
C ARG A 6 -21.94 -25.51 2.10
N ARG A 7 -22.18 -24.23 2.41
CA ARG A 7 -21.89 -23.68 3.76
C ARG A 7 -23.00 -23.89 4.76
N VAL A 8 -24.25 -23.69 4.36
CA VAL A 8 -25.40 -23.65 5.29
C VAL A 8 -26.01 -25.04 5.44
N ILE A 9 -26.10 -25.81 4.35
CA ILE A 9 -26.73 -27.14 4.36
C ILE A 9 -25.67 -28.22 4.62
N ARG A 10 -24.48 -28.13 4.00
CA ARG A 10 -23.44 -29.17 4.09
C ARG A 10 -22.32 -28.88 5.11
N GLY A 11 -22.30 -27.70 5.73
CA GLY A 11 -21.32 -27.32 6.75
C GLY A 11 -19.86 -27.18 6.26
N GLU A 12 -19.64 -27.10 4.94
CA GLU A 12 -18.31 -27.09 4.35
C GLU A 12 -17.59 -25.73 4.53
N LYS A 13 -16.27 -25.77 4.78
CA LYS A 13 -15.41 -24.57 4.77
C LYS A 13 -14.99 -24.23 3.34
N VAL A 14 -15.69 -23.27 2.75
CA VAL A 14 -15.35 -22.72 1.43
C VAL A 14 -14.17 -21.71 1.52
N PRO A 15 -13.16 -21.78 0.64
CA PRO A 15 -12.06 -20.80 0.57
C PRO A 15 -12.55 -19.35 0.42
N ALA A 16 -11.83 -18.36 0.96
CA ALA A 16 -12.25 -16.96 0.89
C ALA A 16 -12.37 -16.42 -0.55
N SER A 17 -11.59 -16.98 -1.49
CA SER A 17 -11.63 -16.69 -2.92
C SER A 17 -12.90 -17.18 -3.62
N GLU A 18 -13.63 -18.13 -3.02
CA GLU A 18 -14.89 -18.68 -3.53
C GLU A 18 -16.12 -18.09 -2.81
N LYS A 19 -15.90 -17.11 -1.91
CA LYS A 19 -17.00 -16.45 -1.20
C LYS A 19 -17.47 -15.21 -1.94
N VAL A 20 -18.68 -15.27 -2.48
CA VAL A 20 -19.44 -14.08 -2.89
C VAL A 20 -19.87 -13.37 -1.61
N SER A 21 -19.31 -12.19 -1.37
CA SER A 21 -19.49 -11.38 -0.16
C SER A 21 -20.61 -10.35 -0.31
N SER A 22 -21.02 -10.03 -1.55
CA SER A 22 -22.13 -9.14 -1.89
C SER A 22 -22.69 -9.50 -3.26
N PHE A 23 -24.01 -9.57 -3.40
CA PHE A 23 -24.70 -9.82 -4.68
C PHE A 23 -24.65 -8.61 -5.63
N PHE A 24 -24.39 -7.40 -5.10
CA PHE A 24 -24.29 -6.15 -5.85
C PHE A 24 -22.83 -5.72 -6.14
N GLU A 25 -21.86 -6.32 -5.46
CA GLU A 25 -20.43 -6.06 -5.65
C GLU A 25 -19.62 -7.37 -5.62
N CYS A 26 -19.76 -8.19 -6.67
CA CYS A 26 -19.10 -9.50 -6.79
C CYS A 26 -17.55 -9.46 -6.78
N HIS A 27 -16.95 -8.28 -6.74
CA HIS A 27 -15.50 -8.03 -6.78
C HIS A 27 -14.95 -7.67 -5.40
N THR A 28 -15.79 -7.39 -4.41
CA THR A 28 -15.35 -6.88 -3.11
C THR A 28 -14.57 -7.94 -2.33
N ASP A 29 -13.27 -7.70 -2.20
CA ASP A 29 -12.37 -8.60 -1.50
C ASP A 29 -12.65 -8.61 0.02
N ILE A 30 -12.59 -9.80 0.59
CA ILE A 30 -12.67 -9.98 2.05
C ILE A 30 -11.28 -9.70 2.63
N ILE A 31 -11.10 -8.54 3.24
CA ILE A 31 -9.87 -8.19 3.97
C ILE A 31 -10.04 -8.64 5.42
N VAL A 32 -9.68 -9.88 5.71
CA VAL A 32 -9.53 -10.35 7.10
C VAL A 32 -8.19 -9.83 7.64
N LYS A 33 -8.24 -8.90 8.60
CA LYS A 33 -7.05 -8.41 9.30
C LYS A 33 -7.09 -8.89 10.75
N GLY A 34 -6.44 -10.03 11.01
CA GLY A 34 -6.12 -10.57 12.35
C GLY A 34 -7.23 -10.46 13.41
N GLY A 35 -8.00 -11.53 13.62
CA GLY A 35 -8.83 -11.75 14.81
C GLY A 35 -9.94 -10.73 15.13
N ARG A 36 -10.17 -9.69 14.31
CA ARG A 36 -11.26 -8.72 14.44
C ARG A 36 -12.02 -8.55 13.12
N ASP A 37 -13.19 -7.91 13.23
CA ASP A 37 -14.24 -7.67 12.22
C ASP A 37 -13.80 -7.73 10.77
N THR A 38 -14.56 -8.52 9.99
CA THR A 38 -14.40 -8.66 8.54
C THR A 38 -14.59 -7.31 7.86
N ARG A 39 -13.56 -6.81 7.18
CA ARG A 39 -13.64 -5.59 6.37
C ARG A 39 -13.78 -5.96 4.90
N PHE A 40 -14.69 -5.27 4.23
CA PHE A 40 -14.97 -5.44 2.80
C PHE A 40 -14.36 -4.28 2.02
N GLY A 41 -13.63 -4.57 0.95
CA GLY A 41 -13.04 -3.56 0.06
C GLY A 41 -11.77 -4.07 -0.59
N HIS A 42 -11.11 -3.23 -1.40
CA HIS A 42 -9.87 -3.61 -2.08
C HIS A 42 -8.64 -3.09 -1.36
N LYS A 43 -7.56 -3.86 -1.43
CA LYS A 43 -6.25 -3.37 -1.04
C LYS A 43 -5.75 -2.34 -2.05
N VAL A 44 -5.21 -1.24 -1.52
CA VAL A 44 -4.55 -0.21 -2.30
C VAL A 44 -3.15 0.00 -1.73
N PHE A 45 -2.16 -0.07 -2.61
CA PHE A 45 -0.76 0.18 -2.31
C PHE A 45 -0.38 1.55 -2.87
N LEU A 46 0.25 2.37 -2.04
CA LEU A 46 0.66 3.73 -2.39
C LEU A 46 2.17 3.86 -2.27
N THR A 47 2.79 4.60 -3.19
CA THR A 47 4.18 5.05 -3.07
C THR A 47 4.22 6.57 -3.05
N GLY A 48 5.09 7.14 -2.24
CA GLY A 48 5.27 8.59 -2.15
C GLY A 48 6.74 8.96 -1.92
N GLY A 49 7.04 10.23 -2.15
CA GLY A 49 8.37 10.82 -2.03
C GLY A 49 8.51 11.83 -0.88
N ASP A 50 9.64 12.51 -0.85
CA ASP A 50 9.97 13.59 0.09
C ASP A 50 9.12 14.84 -0.08
N SER A 51 8.66 15.13 -1.30
CA SER A 51 7.72 16.21 -1.61
C SER A 51 6.32 16.00 -1.02
N GLY A 52 6.04 14.82 -0.45
CA GLY A 52 4.71 14.45 0.03
C GLY A 52 3.73 14.07 -1.07
N ILE A 53 4.13 14.14 -2.34
CA ILE A 53 3.34 13.68 -3.49
C ILE A 53 3.26 12.15 -3.46
N ILE A 54 2.07 11.62 -3.79
CA ILE A 54 1.87 10.20 -4.09
C ILE A 54 2.29 9.98 -5.54
N THR A 55 3.34 9.20 -5.76
CA THR A 55 3.98 9.00 -7.06
C THR A 55 3.44 7.79 -7.80
N ASP A 56 2.85 6.83 -7.10
CA ASP A 56 2.23 5.65 -7.71
C ASP A 56 1.15 5.06 -6.80
N CYS A 57 0.20 4.37 -7.43
CA CYS A 57 -0.92 3.72 -6.79
C CYS A 57 -1.28 2.42 -7.52
N VAL A 58 -1.39 1.34 -6.76
CA VAL A 58 -1.83 0.03 -7.26
C VAL A 58 -3.07 -0.41 -6.49
N VAL A 59 -4.18 -0.52 -7.21
CA VAL A 59 -5.37 -1.22 -6.72
C VAL A 59 -5.25 -2.67 -7.14
N VAL A 60 -5.23 -3.59 -6.19
CA VAL A 60 -5.09 -5.03 -6.45
C VAL A 60 -6.45 -5.72 -6.38
N HIS A 61 -6.61 -6.77 -7.19
CA HIS A 61 -7.63 -7.77 -6.95
C HIS A 61 -7.15 -8.74 -5.88
N GLY A 62 -8.06 -9.21 -5.04
CA GLY A 62 -7.73 -10.14 -3.97
C GLY A 62 -7.09 -9.46 -2.77
N ASN A 63 -6.53 -10.31 -1.90
CA ASN A 63 -5.87 -9.89 -0.68
C ASN A 63 -4.43 -10.43 -0.64
N PRO A 64 -3.55 -9.99 -1.57
CA PRO A 64 -2.16 -10.42 -1.54
C PRO A 64 -1.51 -10.00 -0.22
N ALA A 65 -0.57 -10.81 0.26
CA ALA A 65 0.21 -10.44 1.42
C ALA A 65 1.06 -9.21 1.10
N ASP A 66 1.21 -8.30 2.06
CA ASP A 66 1.96 -7.06 1.85
C ASP A 66 3.41 -7.36 1.42
N SER A 67 4.01 -8.44 1.93
CA SER A 67 5.33 -8.93 1.52
C SER A 67 5.43 -9.27 0.04
N GLN A 68 4.36 -9.77 -0.59
CA GLN A 68 4.35 -10.09 -2.03
C GLN A 68 4.34 -8.82 -2.90
N MET A 69 3.93 -7.69 -2.34
CA MET A 69 3.80 -6.43 -3.08
C MET A 69 5.05 -5.54 -3.01
N PHE A 70 6.05 -5.88 -2.19
CA PHE A 70 7.25 -5.06 -2.08
C PHE A 70 8.03 -4.95 -3.40
N GLN A 71 8.36 -6.08 -4.03
CA GLN A 71 9.14 -6.10 -5.28
C GLN A 71 8.36 -5.46 -6.44
N PRO A 72 7.08 -5.81 -6.69
CA PRO A 72 6.29 -5.18 -7.75
C PRO A 72 6.20 -3.65 -7.60
N MET A 73 6.04 -3.14 -6.37
CA MET A 73 5.97 -1.69 -6.15
C MET A 73 7.30 -1.00 -6.50
N ILE A 74 8.45 -1.60 -6.17
CA ILE A 74 9.76 -1.06 -6.53
C ILE A 74 10.02 -1.13 -8.03
N GLU A 75 9.64 -2.23 -8.70
CA GLU A 75 9.77 -2.38 -10.15
C GLU A 75 8.95 -1.33 -10.90
N ARG A 76 7.74 -1.01 -10.41
CA ARG A 76 6.95 0.09 -10.96
C ARG A 76 7.65 1.44 -10.82
N GLN A 77 8.29 1.71 -9.68
CA GLN A 77 9.12 2.92 -9.53
C GLN A 77 10.30 2.92 -10.50
N LYS A 78 10.92 1.76 -10.74
CA LYS A 78 12.00 1.62 -11.73
C LYS A 78 11.52 1.94 -13.14
N VAL A 79 10.31 1.51 -13.51
CA VAL A 79 9.69 1.87 -14.80
C VAL A 79 9.41 3.37 -14.88
N LEU A 80 8.83 3.97 -13.83
CA LEU A 80 8.47 5.39 -13.81
C LEU A 80 9.67 6.33 -13.85
N TYR A 81 10.77 5.98 -13.17
CA TYR A 81 11.94 6.86 -13.03
C TYR A 81 13.18 6.38 -13.81
N GLY A 82 13.08 5.27 -14.54
CA GLY A 82 14.20 4.61 -15.23
C GLY A 82 15.26 4.02 -14.30
N ARG A 83 15.03 4.02 -12.97
CA ARG A 83 15.98 3.56 -11.95
C ARG A 83 15.27 3.14 -10.67
N VAL A 84 15.89 2.23 -9.93
CA VAL A 84 15.46 1.91 -8.56
C VAL A 84 15.75 3.07 -7.60
N PRO A 85 14.98 3.22 -6.50
CA PRO A 85 15.29 4.21 -5.49
C PRO A 85 16.62 3.90 -4.80
N ARG A 86 17.36 4.95 -4.41
CA ARG A 86 18.59 4.78 -3.61
C ARG A 86 18.28 4.23 -2.21
N GLN A 87 17.20 4.73 -1.61
CA GLN A 87 16.74 4.35 -0.27
C GLN A 87 15.24 4.12 -0.32
N THR A 88 14.74 3.12 0.40
CA THR A 88 13.31 2.84 0.51
C THR A 88 12.92 2.60 1.97
N ALA A 89 11.68 2.94 2.29
CA ALA A 89 11.10 2.80 3.62
C ALA A 89 9.69 2.20 3.47
N ALA A 90 9.44 1.06 4.11
CA ALA A 90 8.19 0.33 4.00
C ALA A 90 7.67 -0.13 5.37
N ASP A 91 6.36 -0.38 5.45
CA ASP A 91 5.73 -0.89 6.66
C ASP A 91 6.18 -2.32 7.00
N GLY A 92 5.92 -2.74 8.24
CA GLY A 92 6.33 -4.05 8.72
C GLY A 92 5.68 -5.23 7.98
N GLY A 93 4.57 -5.02 7.29
CA GLY A 93 3.93 -6.04 6.44
C GLY A 93 4.84 -6.51 5.31
N PHE A 94 5.59 -5.57 4.70
CA PHE A 94 6.48 -5.80 3.57
C PHE A 94 7.78 -6.53 3.92
N ALA A 95 8.13 -6.59 5.22
CA ALA A 95 9.38 -7.19 5.67
C ALA A 95 9.41 -8.70 5.39
N SER A 96 10.45 -9.16 4.71
CA SER A 96 10.90 -10.55 4.60
C SER A 96 12.39 -10.59 4.25
N GLU A 97 13.04 -11.72 4.52
CA GLU A 97 14.44 -11.92 4.12
C GLU A 97 14.61 -11.90 2.60
N ASP A 98 13.68 -12.53 1.88
CA ASP A 98 13.68 -12.56 0.41
C ASP A 98 13.56 -11.16 -0.21
N ASN A 99 12.69 -10.31 0.36
CA ASN A 99 12.55 -8.93 -0.12
C ASN A 99 13.80 -8.11 0.12
N LEU A 100 14.48 -8.32 1.26
CA LEU A 100 15.74 -7.65 1.52
C LEU A 100 16.84 -8.13 0.56
N LYS A 101 16.99 -9.46 0.40
CA LYS A 101 17.97 -10.05 -0.53
C LYS A 101 17.77 -9.55 -1.96
N TRP A 102 16.52 -9.57 -2.43
CA TRP A 102 16.16 -9.05 -3.75
C TRP A 102 16.51 -7.57 -3.90
N ALA A 103 16.14 -6.72 -2.93
CA ALA A 103 16.41 -5.29 -3.00
C ALA A 103 17.91 -4.97 -3.06
N LYS A 104 18.73 -5.72 -2.31
CA LYS A 104 20.18 -5.58 -2.34
C LYS A 104 20.76 -6.03 -3.69
N LYS A 105 20.23 -7.09 -4.29
CA LYS A 105 20.58 -7.52 -5.66
C LYS A 105 20.26 -6.43 -6.70
N GLU A 106 19.12 -5.76 -6.55
CA GLU A 106 18.74 -4.59 -7.37
C GLU A 106 19.54 -3.31 -7.05
N LYS A 107 20.56 -3.39 -6.18
CA LYS A 107 21.47 -2.28 -5.81
C LYS A 107 20.78 -1.14 -5.03
N ILE A 108 19.68 -1.42 -4.35
CA ILE A 108 19.07 -0.48 -3.41
C ILE A 108 19.94 -0.42 -2.15
N LYS A 109 20.48 0.77 -1.83
CA LYS A 109 21.51 0.92 -0.80
C LYS A 109 20.93 0.69 0.59
N ASP A 110 19.83 1.36 0.90
CA ASP A 110 19.21 1.33 2.23
C ASP A 110 17.73 0.92 2.13
N VAL A 111 17.36 -0.18 2.78
CA VAL A 111 16.01 -0.75 2.75
C VAL A 111 15.49 -0.83 4.18
N MET A 112 14.63 0.10 4.58
CA MET A 112 14.08 0.14 5.93
C MET A 112 12.70 -0.51 5.97
N PHE A 113 12.55 -1.56 6.77
CA PHE A 113 11.25 -2.08 7.15
C PHE A 113 10.89 -1.69 8.59
N ALA A 114 9.66 -1.25 8.81
CA ALA A 114 9.23 -0.77 10.14
C ALA A 114 9.23 -1.87 11.22
N LYS A 115 9.12 -3.14 10.82
CA LYS A 115 9.30 -4.31 11.68
C LYS A 115 10.51 -5.10 11.19
N ARG A 116 11.33 -5.60 12.13
CA ARG A 116 12.57 -6.33 11.83
C ARG A 116 12.32 -7.73 11.26
N LYS A 117 11.36 -8.50 11.80
CA LYS A 117 11.09 -9.91 11.40
C LYS A 117 12.38 -10.75 11.24
N GLY A 118 13.27 -10.72 12.23
CA GLY A 118 14.55 -11.44 12.19
C GLY A 118 15.69 -10.72 11.46
N LEU A 119 15.42 -9.60 10.76
CA LEU A 119 16.44 -8.80 10.10
C LEU A 119 17.15 -7.85 11.06
N SER A 120 18.48 -7.83 10.99
CA SER A 120 19.29 -6.84 11.71
C SER A 120 19.20 -5.48 11.02
N VAL A 121 19.41 -4.40 11.79
CA VAL A 121 19.40 -3.04 11.24
C VAL A 121 20.50 -2.86 10.19
N LEU A 122 21.68 -3.44 10.40
CA LEU A 122 22.82 -3.31 9.50
C LEU A 122 22.67 -4.12 8.21
N GLN A 123 21.85 -5.18 8.21
CA GLN A 123 21.46 -5.85 6.96
C GLN A 123 20.54 -4.95 6.12
N MET A 124 19.64 -4.22 6.79
CA MET A 124 18.67 -3.33 6.16
C MET A 124 19.32 -2.05 5.61
N VAL A 125 20.09 -1.34 6.43
CA VAL A 125 20.63 -0.01 6.13
C VAL A 125 22.06 0.14 6.65
N LYS A 126 22.79 1.13 6.13
CA LYS A 126 24.22 1.32 6.48
C LYS A 126 24.51 1.72 7.93
N SER A 127 23.54 2.27 8.67
CA SER A 127 23.73 2.65 10.07
C SER A 127 22.42 2.83 10.83
N ASN A 128 22.49 2.76 12.17
CA ASN A 128 21.35 3.06 13.05
C ASN A 128 20.77 4.47 12.82
N TRP A 129 21.62 5.45 12.50
CA TRP A 129 21.17 6.80 12.17
C TRP A 129 20.32 6.82 10.89
N VAL A 130 20.75 6.12 9.83
CA VAL A 130 19.95 6.00 8.59
C VAL A 130 18.64 5.27 8.85
N TYR A 131 18.66 4.23 9.68
CA TYR A 131 17.45 3.51 10.07
C TYR A 131 16.43 4.45 10.72
N LYS A 132 16.88 5.27 11.68
CA LYS A 132 16.04 6.27 12.35
C LYS A 132 15.52 7.32 11.38
N LYS A 133 16.38 7.82 10.48
CA LYS A 133 15.98 8.78 9.43
C LYS A 133 14.87 8.21 8.54
N LEU A 134 15.03 7.00 8.03
CA LEU A 134 14.03 6.35 7.17
C LEU A 134 12.75 5.99 7.93
N ARG A 135 12.84 5.63 9.22
CA ARG A 135 11.67 5.45 10.10
C ARG A 135 10.84 6.73 10.23
N ASN A 136 11.50 7.87 10.40
CA ASN A 136 10.84 9.17 10.48
C ASN A 136 10.22 9.57 9.14
N PHE A 137 10.94 9.35 8.03
CA PHE A 137 10.41 9.55 6.68
C PHE A 137 9.12 8.74 6.45
N ARG A 138 9.10 7.46 6.83
CA ARG A 138 7.90 6.62 6.76
C ARG A 138 6.74 7.17 7.60
N ALA A 139 7.00 7.72 8.78
CA ALA A 139 5.96 8.35 9.59
C ALA A 139 5.35 9.58 8.89
N GLY A 140 6.15 10.34 8.13
CA GLY A 140 5.66 11.39 7.25
C GLY A 140 4.72 10.86 6.15
N ILE A 141 5.07 9.73 5.52
CA ILE A 141 4.19 9.06 4.55
C ILE A 141 2.87 8.60 5.21
N GLU A 142 2.90 8.08 6.43
CA GLU A 142 1.67 7.74 7.17
C GLU A 142 0.79 8.97 7.43
N ALA A 143 1.39 10.11 7.76
CA ALA A 143 0.67 11.37 7.91
C ALA A 143 0.00 11.81 6.59
N ASN A 144 0.70 11.64 5.46
CA ASN A 144 0.16 11.90 4.13
C ASN A 144 -1.05 11.01 3.81
N ILE A 145 -0.94 9.69 4.07
CA ILE A 145 -2.05 8.74 3.89
C ILE A 145 -3.22 9.07 4.83
N SER A 146 -2.95 9.49 6.07
CA SER A 146 -3.98 9.93 7.02
C SER A 146 -4.73 11.15 6.50
N ARG A 147 -4.02 12.14 5.93
CA ARG A 147 -4.62 13.30 5.29
C ARG A 147 -5.45 12.92 4.06
N LEU A 148 -4.93 12.08 3.17
CA LEU A 148 -5.65 11.53 2.02
C LEU A 148 -6.99 10.90 2.46
N LYS A 149 -6.96 10.08 3.52
CA LYS A 149 -8.13 9.43 4.10
C LYS A 149 -9.17 10.37 4.68
N ARG A 150 -8.75 11.33 5.50
CA ARG A 150 -9.66 12.21 6.24
C ARG A 150 -10.20 13.35 5.39
N SER A 151 -9.40 13.89 4.49
CA SER A 151 -9.74 15.11 3.74
C SER A 151 -10.17 14.87 2.30
N PHE A 152 -9.88 13.69 1.72
CA PHE A 152 -10.15 13.38 0.31
C PHE A 152 -10.99 12.11 0.11
N GLY A 153 -11.71 11.66 1.15
CA GLY A 153 -12.70 10.58 1.04
C GLY A 153 -12.13 9.16 0.93
N PHE A 154 -10.80 8.98 0.98
CA PHE A 154 -10.16 7.67 0.71
C PHE A 154 -10.51 6.54 1.69
N ASN A 155 -11.23 6.81 2.78
CA ASN A 155 -11.68 5.79 3.73
C ASN A 155 -12.92 4.99 3.28
N ARG A 156 -13.76 5.53 2.39
CA ARG A 156 -15.01 4.87 1.98
C ARG A 156 -15.35 5.22 0.53
N CYS A 157 -15.32 4.21 -0.33
CA CYS A 157 -15.80 4.34 -1.70
C CYS A 157 -17.34 4.25 -1.73
N ASN A 158 -17.98 5.17 -2.44
CA ASN A 158 -19.42 5.16 -2.71
C ASN A 158 -19.74 4.86 -4.18
N ARG A 159 -18.72 4.53 -4.99
CA ARG A 159 -18.87 4.11 -6.38
C ARG A 159 -18.95 2.59 -6.44
N THR A 160 -19.86 2.09 -7.25
CA THR A 160 -20.09 0.67 -7.47
C THR A 160 -19.20 0.13 -8.59
N GLY A 161 -18.88 -1.16 -8.51
CA GLY A 161 -18.11 -1.86 -9.53
C GLY A 161 -16.62 -1.52 -9.54
N TRP A 162 -15.84 -2.44 -10.10
CA TRP A 162 -14.37 -2.30 -10.17
C TRP A 162 -13.90 -1.03 -10.90
N PRO A 163 -14.49 -0.64 -12.07
CA PRO A 163 -14.14 0.63 -12.70
C PRO A 163 -14.43 1.83 -11.80
N GLY A 164 -15.59 1.83 -11.11
CA GLY A 164 -15.99 2.89 -10.20
C GLY A 164 -15.05 3.03 -9.01
N PHE A 165 -14.66 1.91 -8.39
CA PHE A 165 -13.69 1.89 -7.30
C PHE A 165 -12.32 2.47 -7.73
N ARG A 166 -11.80 2.02 -8.89
CA ARG A 166 -10.53 2.53 -9.43
C ARG A 166 -10.60 4.03 -9.71
N GLN A 167 -11.67 4.49 -10.36
CA GLN A 167 -11.87 5.92 -10.63
C GLN A 167 -11.89 6.71 -9.32
N TYR A 168 -12.63 6.25 -8.31
CA TYR A 168 -12.69 6.89 -7.00
C TYR A 168 -11.31 7.04 -6.35
N VAL A 169 -10.53 5.95 -6.30
CA VAL A 169 -9.17 5.94 -5.74
C VAL A 169 -8.28 6.96 -6.46
N TRP A 170 -8.27 6.94 -7.80
CA TRP A 170 -7.45 7.86 -8.59
C TRP A 170 -7.88 9.31 -8.45
N SER A 171 -9.19 9.60 -8.45
CA SER A 171 -9.70 10.96 -8.23
C SER A 171 -9.25 11.53 -6.88
N ALA A 172 -9.35 10.75 -5.81
CA ALA A 172 -8.90 11.18 -4.48
C ALA A 172 -7.39 11.48 -4.43
N ILE A 173 -6.57 10.66 -5.10
CA ILE A 173 -5.12 10.85 -5.17
C ILE A 173 -4.77 12.10 -5.98
N VAL A 174 -5.42 12.32 -7.13
CA VAL A 174 -5.21 13.51 -7.97
C VAL A 174 -5.56 14.77 -7.19
N SER A 175 -6.72 14.80 -6.51
CA SER A 175 -7.11 15.94 -5.67
C SER A 175 -6.13 16.19 -4.52
N TYR A 176 -5.64 15.13 -3.87
CA TYR A 176 -4.62 15.23 -2.84
C TYR A 176 -3.32 15.83 -3.38
N ASN A 177 -2.80 15.28 -4.47
CA ASN A 177 -1.54 15.72 -5.08
C ASN A 177 -1.64 17.18 -5.57
N LEU A 178 -2.77 17.58 -6.16
CA LEU A 178 -3.00 18.98 -6.55
C LEU A 178 -2.90 19.93 -5.35
N SER A 179 -3.47 19.53 -4.21
CA SER A 179 -3.37 20.32 -2.98
C SER A 179 -1.95 20.39 -2.42
N VAL A 180 -1.15 19.31 -2.55
CA VAL A 180 0.27 19.32 -2.16
C VAL A 180 1.07 20.25 -3.07
N LEU A 181 0.89 20.14 -4.39
CA LEU A 181 1.56 20.98 -5.38
C LEU A 181 1.25 22.47 -5.18
N ALA A 182 0.00 22.82 -4.89
CA ALA A 182 -0.39 24.19 -4.61
C ALA A 182 0.35 24.76 -3.39
N ARG A 183 0.51 23.97 -2.31
CA ARG A 183 1.26 24.38 -1.11
C ARG A 183 2.74 24.59 -1.41
N LEU A 184 3.37 23.62 -2.08
CA LEU A 184 4.77 23.72 -2.49
C LEU A 184 5.02 24.96 -3.36
N LYS A 185 4.08 25.27 -4.28
CA LYS A 185 4.17 26.48 -5.10
C LYS A 185 4.07 27.76 -4.26
N MET A 186 3.18 27.81 -3.25
CA MET A 186 3.07 28.98 -2.37
C MET A 186 4.34 29.20 -1.55
N GLU A 187 4.95 28.14 -1.03
CA GLU A 187 6.21 28.19 -0.26
C GLU A 187 7.38 28.71 -1.11
N LEU A 188 7.44 28.33 -2.39
CA LEU A 188 8.46 28.81 -3.34
C LEU A 188 8.34 30.31 -3.67
N HIS A 189 7.17 30.92 -3.50
CA HIS A 189 6.95 32.34 -3.77
C HIS A 189 7.05 33.22 -2.50
N GLN A 190 7.31 32.62 -1.34
CA GLN A 190 7.43 33.32 -0.04
C GLN A 190 8.86 33.38 0.50
N GLY A 191 9.83 32.79 -0.19
CA GLY A 191 11.27 32.85 0.14
C GLY A 191 12.05 33.54 -0.95
#